data_AF-A0A354HHR3-F1
#
_entry.id   AF-A0A354HHR3-F1
#
_cell.length_a   1.000
_cell.length_b   1.000
_cell.length_c   1.000
_cell.angle_alpha   90.00
_cell.angle_beta   90.00
_cell.angle_gamma   90.00
#
_symmetry.space_group_name_H-M   'P 1'
#
loop_
_entity.id
_entity.type
_entity.pdbx_description
1 polymer ?
#
loop_
_entity_poly.entity_id
_entity_poly.type
_entity_poly.pdbx_seq_one_letter_code
_entity_poly.pdbx_strand_id
1 'polypeptide(L)'
;MNINMNNGWVMSFDGKEYGCSVPCSMYKVLLENKAMPDPYYRENEYISTDLSRKDVTFTKSFDVSAETLSAQRRFLLFHGIDTLSEVFLNGEKLLDTDNMHRTWEVRIDGILREHNKLEVRIKSPVRFIESENEKRPIWGVGECMKGYPHLRKAHCMFGW
;
A
#
# COMPACT_ATOMS: atom_id res chain seq x y z
N MET A 1 21.45 7.65 11.48
CA MET A 1 21.52 7.80 10.01
C MET A 1 20.14 7.49 9.44
N ASN A 2 19.70 8.24 8.43
CA ASN A 2 18.43 7.97 7.73
C ASN A 2 18.73 7.53 6.31
N ILE A 3 18.16 6.39 5.89
CA ILE A 3 18.27 5.88 4.53
C ILE A 3 16.93 6.14 3.84
N ASN A 4 16.95 6.89 2.74
CA ASN A 4 15.74 7.09 1.95
C ASN A 4 15.46 5.83 1.12
N MET A 5 14.24 5.30 1.25
CA MET A 5 13.84 4.04 0.64
C MET A 5 12.91 4.22 -0.56
N ASN A 6 12.82 5.42 -1.14
CA ASN A 6 11.74 5.77 -2.07
C ASN A 6 11.87 5.18 -3.47
N ASN A 7 13.07 4.83 -3.92
CA ASN A 7 13.32 4.37 -5.29
C ASN A 7 13.54 2.86 -5.38
N GLY A 8 13.39 2.30 -6.58
CA GLY A 8 13.71 0.90 -6.86
C GLY A 8 12.73 -0.08 -6.23
N TRP A 9 11.44 0.27 -6.24
CA TRP A 9 10.36 -0.63 -5.86
C TRP A 9 9.84 -1.38 -7.09
N VAL A 10 9.29 -2.56 -6.84
CA VAL A 10 8.53 -3.33 -7.82
C VAL A 10 7.12 -3.53 -7.28
N MET A 11 6.13 -3.11 -8.06
CA MET A 11 4.72 -3.40 -7.80
C MET A 11 4.34 -4.68 -8.54
N SER A 12 3.93 -5.71 -7.82
CA SER A 12 3.33 -6.91 -8.38
C SER A 12 1.81 -6.79 -8.33
N PHE A 13 1.17 -6.86 -9.50
CA PHE A 13 -0.27 -6.72 -9.65
C PHE A 13 -0.76 -7.59 -10.81
N ASP A 14 -1.79 -8.41 -10.57
CA ASP A 14 -2.44 -9.26 -11.59
C ASP A 14 -1.46 -10.16 -12.36
N GLY A 15 -0.49 -10.74 -11.65
CA GLY A 15 0.54 -11.63 -12.22
C GLY A 15 1.63 -10.91 -13.03
N LYS A 16 1.68 -9.58 -13.00
CA LYS A 16 2.69 -8.76 -13.67
C LYS A 16 3.47 -7.92 -12.68
N GLU A 17 4.69 -7.55 -13.06
CA GLU A 17 5.59 -6.72 -12.27
C GLU A 17 5.85 -5.39 -12.97
N TYR A 18 5.87 -4.31 -12.18
CA TYR A 18 6.05 -2.95 -12.64
C TYR A 18 7.08 -2.23 -11.78
N GLY A 19 8.16 -1.73 -12.40
CA GLY A 19 9.12 -0.87 -11.71
C GLY A 19 8.46 0.45 -11.30
N CYS A 20 8.72 0.92 -10.08
CA CYS A 20 8.17 2.17 -9.58
C CYS A 20 9.06 2.83 -8.50
N SER A 21 8.71 4.08 -8.19
CA SER A 21 9.18 4.80 -7.01
C SER A 21 7.98 5.20 -6.16
N VAL A 22 8.16 5.21 -4.85
CA VAL A 22 7.20 5.76 -3.87
C VAL A 22 7.61 7.19 -3.50
N PRO A 23 6.69 8.08 -3.09
CA PRO A 23 5.25 7.89 -2.95
C PRO A 23 4.55 7.73 -4.31
N CYS A 24 3.65 6.75 -4.39
CA CYS A 24 2.83 6.47 -5.57
C CYS A 24 1.49 5.84 -5.16
N SER A 25 0.65 5.58 -6.15
CA SER A 25 -0.54 4.73 -6.03
C SER A 25 -0.46 3.61 -7.06
N MET A 26 -1.22 2.54 -6.84
CA MET A 26 -1.37 1.46 -7.82
C MET A 26 -1.76 2.02 -9.20
N TYR A 27 -2.76 2.91 -9.25
CA TYR A 27 -3.20 3.53 -10.50
C TYR A 27 -2.10 4.34 -11.18
N LYS A 28 -1.31 5.12 -10.43
CA LYS A 28 -0.19 5.88 -11.00
C LYS A 28 0.82 4.95 -11.65
N VAL A 29 1.21 3.86 -10.96
CA VAL A 29 2.17 2.88 -11.50
C VAL A 29 1.61 2.21 -12.75
N LEU A 30 0.34 1.80 -12.74
CA LEU A 30 -0.29 1.18 -13.92
C LEU A 30 -0.38 2.15 -15.09
N LEU A 31 -0.72 3.43 -14.84
CA LEU A 31 -0.82 4.46 -15.88
C LEU A 31 0.54 4.76 -16.51
N GLU A 32 1.58 4.95 -15.70
CA GLU A 32 2.96 5.20 -16.17
C GLU A 32 3.51 4.03 -17.00
N ASN A 33 3.09 2.81 -16.67
CA ASN A 33 3.46 1.59 -17.41
C ASN A 33 2.47 1.24 -18.54
N LYS A 34 1.51 2.12 -18.88
CA LYS A 34 0.48 1.90 -19.92
C LYS A 34 -0.33 0.60 -19.73
N ALA A 35 -0.46 0.16 -18.49
CA ALA A 35 -1.19 -1.05 -18.09
C ALA A 35 -2.66 -0.79 -17.71
N MET A 36 -3.07 0.48 -17.69
CA MET A 36 -4.43 0.93 -17.47
C MET A 36 -4.68 2.19 -18.33
N PRO A 37 -5.89 2.39 -18.90
CA PRO A 37 -6.22 3.65 -19.57
C PRO A 37 -6.29 4.81 -18.57
N ASP A 38 -6.26 6.05 -19.08
CA ASP A 38 -6.40 7.24 -18.23
C ASP A 38 -7.76 7.23 -17.50
N PRO A 39 -7.79 7.15 -16.15
CA PRO A 39 -9.03 7.06 -15.39
C PRO A 39 -9.91 8.30 -15.54
N TYR A 40 -9.34 9.45 -15.91
CA TYR A 40 -10.09 10.70 -16.06
C TYR A 40 -10.75 10.86 -17.43
N TYR A 41 -10.47 9.96 -18.37
CA TYR A 41 -11.03 10.04 -19.71
C TYR A 41 -12.34 9.24 -19.83
N ARG A 42 -13.45 9.94 -20.08
CA ARG A 42 -14.78 9.36 -20.33
C ARG A 42 -15.20 8.39 -19.20
N GLU A 43 -15.49 7.15 -19.53
CA GLU A 43 -16.04 6.12 -18.63
C GLU A 43 -14.94 5.17 -18.11
N ASN A 44 -13.67 5.52 -18.28
CA ASN A 44 -12.56 4.68 -17.83
C ASN A 44 -12.53 4.49 -16.31
N GLU A 45 -13.21 5.37 -15.55
CA GLU A 45 -13.40 5.21 -14.11
C GLU A 45 -13.92 3.82 -13.73
N TYR A 46 -14.86 3.25 -14.48
CA TYR A 46 -15.41 1.93 -14.17
C TYR A 46 -14.34 0.83 -14.29
N ILE A 47 -13.50 0.91 -15.33
CA ILE A 47 -12.39 -0.02 -15.55
C ILE A 47 -11.37 0.12 -14.41
N SER A 48 -11.00 1.34 -14.06
CA SER A 48 -10.04 1.61 -12.99
C SER A 48 -10.57 1.13 -11.65
N THR A 49 -11.82 1.45 -11.32
CA THR A 49 -12.49 1.08 -10.06
C THR A 49 -12.44 -0.42 -9.79
N ASP A 50 -12.67 -1.24 -10.82
CA ASP A 50 -12.62 -2.70 -10.68
C ASP A 50 -11.22 -3.22 -10.30
N LEU A 51 -10.14 -2.50 -10.63
CA LEU A 51 -8.79 -2.84 -10.19
C LEU A 51 -8.63 -2.71 -8.67
N SER A 52 -9.34 -1.78 -8.03
CA SER A 52 -9.33 -1.62 -6.57
C SER A 52 -10.01 -2.77 -5.82
N ARG A 53 -10.65 -3.71 -6.53
CA ARG A 53 -11.16 -4.97 -5.96
C ARG A 53 -10.07 -6.03 -5.80
N LYS A 54 -8.86 -5.81 -6.32
CA LYS A 54 -7.72 -6.74 -6.24
C LYS A 54 -6.70 -6.27 -5.20
N ASP A 55 -5.89 -7.21 -4.73
CA ASP A 55 -4.76 -6.90 -3.84
C ASP A 55 -3.53 -6.55 -4.68
N VAL A 56 -2.61 -5.78 -4.09
CA VAL A 56 -1.36 -5.38 -4.74
C VAL A 56 -0.20 -5.52 -3.76
N THR A 57 0.96 -5.95 -4.25
CA THR A 57 2.16 -6.09 -3.42
C THR A 57 3.27 -5.17 -3.93
N PHE A 58 3.85 -4.38 -3.04
CA PHE A 58 5.05 -3.59 -3.31
C PHE A 58 6.24 -4.27 -2.67
N THR A 59 7.30 -4.50 -3.44
CA THR A 59 8.53 -5.15 -2.99
C THR A 59 9.73 -4.25 -3.24
N LYS A 60 10.68 -4.25 -2.30
CA LYS A 60 11.98 -3.61 -2.47
C LYS A 60 13.09 -4.49 -1.92
N SER A 61 14.06 -4.80 -2.77
CA SER A 61 15.36 -5.33 -2.32
C SER A 61 16.31 -4.17 -2.04
N PHE A 62 17.10 -4.28 -0.98
CA PHE A 62 18.06 -3.25 -0.59
C PHE A 62 19.17 -3.80 0.28
N ASP A 63 20.33 -3.17 0.14
CA ASP A 63 21.51 -3.47 0.94
C ASP A 63 21.71 -2.41 2.02
N VAL A 64 22.31 -2.79 3.13
CA VAL A 64 22.66 -1.88 4.22
C VAL A 64 24.13 -2.03 4.60
N SER A 65 24.75 -0.92 4.97
CA SER A 65 26.15 -0.90 5.39
C SER A 65 26.36 -1.59 6.74
N ALA A 66 27.58 -2.05 7.00
CA ALA A 66 27.97 -2.57 8.32
C ALA A 66 27.75 -1.53 9.44
N GLU A 67 27.90 -0.24 9.15
CA GLU A 67 27.58 0.86 10.07
C GLU A 67 26.09 0.91 10.42
N THR A 68 25.21 0.68 9.45
CA THR A 68 23.77 0.61 9.71
C THR A 68 23.41 -0.62 10.55
N LEU A 69 24.08 -1.75 10.28
CA LEU A 69 23.90 -2.99 11.03
C LEU A 69 24.44 -2.92 12.47
N SER A 70 25.45 -2.09 12.74
CA SER A 70 26.00 -1.92 14.09
C SER A 70 25.22 -0.93 14.95
N ALA A 71 24.25 -0.21 14.37
CA ALA A 71 23.40 0.71 15.12
C ALA A 71 22.62 0.00 16.24
N GLN A 72 22.58 0.63 17.42
CA GLN A 72 21.92 0.08 18.61
C GLN A 72 20.41 -0.11 18.42
N ARG A 73 19.78 0.74 17.62
CA ARG A 73 18.35 0.68 17.30
C ARG A 73 18.15 1.00 15.82
N ARG A 74 17.38 0.15 15.15
CA ARG A 74 16.96 0.35 13.76
C ARG A 74 15.44 0.38 13.70
N PHE A 75 14.92 1.33 12.93
CA PHE A 75 13.49 1.50 12.72
C PHE A 75 13.20 1.58 11.24
N LEU A 76 12.05 1.04 10.85
CA LEU A 76 11.43 1.30 9.57
C LEU A 76 10.28 2.29 9.78
N LEU A 77 10.28 3.36 9.00
CA LEU A 77 9.32 4.46 9.12
C LEU A 77 8.55 4.62 7.82
N PHE A 78 7.23 4.46 7.89
CA PHE A 78 6.31 4.78 6.81
C PHE A 78 5.49 6.00 7.20
N HIS A 79 5.65 7.10 6.46
CA HIS A 79 4.88 8.32 6.70
C HIS A 79 3.40 8.19 6.32
N GLY A 80 3.05 7.18 5.52
CA GLY A 80 1.67 6.82 5.20
C GLY A 80 1.64 5.54 4.37
N ILE A 81 0.67 4.68 4.66
CA ILE A 81 0.30 3.53 3.83
C ILE A 81 -1.21 3.61 3.63
N ASP A 82 -1.65 3.59 2.37
CA ASP A 82 -3.07 3.59 2.00
C ASP A 82 -3.48 2.16 1.59
N THR A 83 -4.22 1.41 2.39
CA THR A 83 -4.60 1.67 3.79
C THR A 83 -4.44 0.39 4.60
N LEU A 84 -5.13 -0.66 4.16
CA LEU A 84 -5.08 -1.99 4.75
C LEU A 84 -3.86 -2.72 4.21
N SER A 85 -2.87 -3.00 5.05
CA SER A 85 -1.68 -3.71 4.57
C SER A 85 -1.02 -4.60 5.61
N GLU A 86 -0.22 -5.54 5.12
CA GLU A 86 0.70 -6.33 5.91
C GLU A 86 2.13 -6.04 5.44
N VAL A 87 3.01 -5.66 6.36
CA VAL A 87 4.41 -5.33 6.06
C VAL A 87 5.32 -6.46 6.52
N PHE A 88 6.23 -6.91 5.66
CA PHE A 88 7.19 -7.96 5.94
C PHE A 88 8.62 -7.52 5.62
N LEU A 89 9.58 -7.91 6.46
CA LEU A 89 11.01 -7.76 6.19
C LEU A 89 11.66 -9.13 6.27
N ASN A 90 12.35 -9.53 5.19
CA ASN A 90 13.02 -10.83 5.10
C ASN A 90 12.09 -12.03 5.35
N GLY A 91 10.81 -11.88 5.01
CA GLY A 91 9.75 -12.87 5.23
C GLY A 91 9.12 -12.83 6.62
N GLU A 92 9.66 -12.05 7.56
CA GLU A 92 9.09 -11.86 8.90
C GLU A 92 8.07 -10.73 8.89
N LYS A 93 6.88 -10.97 9.45
CA LYS A 93 5.81 -9.97 9.54
C LYS A 93 6.18 -8.91 10.59
N LEU A 94 6.19 -7.65 10.19
CA LEU A 94 6.52 -6.52 11.05
C LEU A 94 5.28 -5.88 11.68
N LEU A 95 4.26 -5.57 10.87
CA LEU A 95 3.05 -4.89 11.32
C LEU A 95 1.90 -5.05 10.32
N ASP A 96 0.69 -4.80 10.81
CA ASP A 96 -0.51 -4.54 10.03
C ASP A 96 -0.82 -3.04 10.03
N THR A 97 -1.30 -2.50 8.90
CA THR A 97 -1.83 -1.13 8.82
C THR A 97 -3.30 -1.14 8.48
N ASP A 98 -4.05 -0.16 8.99
CA ASP A 98 -5.48 0.00 8.74
C ASP A 98 -5.94 1.47 8.62
N ASN A 99 -4.99 2.40 8.51
CA ASN A 99 -5.27 3.84 8.58
C ASN A 99 -4.29 4.65 7.72
N MET A 100 -4.85 5.30 6.69
CA MET A 100 -4.13 6.14 5.73
C MET A 100 -3.50 7.38 6.37
N HIS A 101 -4.05 7.82 7.50
CA HIS A 101 -3.71 9.10 8.12
C HIS A 101 -2.65 8.98 9.23
N ARG A 102 -1.97 7.83 9.33
CA ARG A 102 -0.98 7.56 10.37
C ARG A 102 0.41 7.36 9.80
N THR A 103 1.40 7.81 10.57
CA THR A 103 2.78 7.34 10.47
C THR A 103 2.88 5.99 11.18
N TRP A 104 3.56 5.03 10.54
CA TRP A 104 3.84 3.71 11.07
C TRP A 104 5.34 3.57 11.30
N GLU A 105 5.74 3.40 12.55
CA GLU A 105 7.14 3.18 12.95
C GLU A 105 7.25 1.80 13.61
N VAL A 106 8.22 1.00 13.16
CA VAL A 106 8.47 -0.32 13.74
C VAL A 106 9.95 -0.55 13.96
N ARG A 107 10.27 -1.12 15.11
CA ARG A 107 11.64 -1.50 15.47
C ARG A 107 11.99 -2.81 14.77
N ILE A 108 13.14 -2.86 14.09
CA ILE A 108 13.56 -3.98 13.23
C ILE A 108 14.89 -4.60 13.65
N ASP A 109 15.23 -4.46 14.95
CA ASP A 109 16.46 -5.03 15.50
C ASP A 109 16.46 -6.55 15.42
N GLY A 110 17.57 -7.14 14.97
CA GLY A 110 17.71 -8.59 14.81
C GLY A 110 17.14 -9.16 13.52
N ILE A 111 16.30 -8.40 12.80
CA ILE A 111 15.69 -8.83 11.52
C ILE A 111 16.51 -8.35 10.32
N LEU A 112 17.08 -7.15 10.42
CA LEU A 112 17.88 -6.51 9.37
C LEU A 112 19.18 -7.29 9.12
N ARG A 113 19.46 -7.59 7.85
CA ARG A 113 20.63 -8.31 7.34
C ARG A 113 21.42 -7.40 6.39
N GLU A 114 22.54 -7.87 5.83
CA GLU A 114 23.25 -7.11 4.80
C GLU A 114 22.38 -6.92 3.54
N HIS A 115 21.76 -8.00 3.06
CA HIS A 115 20.81 -8.00 1.96
C HIS A 115 19.39 -8.22 2.48
N ASN A 116 18.47 -7.33 2.12
CA ASN A 116 17.12 -7.35 2.64
C ASN A 116 16.06 -7.30 1.55
N LYS A 117 14.91 -7.89 1.85
CA LYS A 117 13.68 -7.77 1.06
C LYS A 117 12.57 -7.22 1.94
N LEU A 118 12.08 -6.04 1.62
CA LEU A 118 10.89 -5.43 2.21
C LEU A 118 9.69 -5.69 1.29
N GLU A 119 8.56 -6.07 1.88
CA GLU A 119 7.33 -6.36 1.16
C GLU A 119 6.15 -5.68 1.88
N VAL A 120 5.30 -4.99 1.12
CA VAL A 120 4.08 -4.33 1.61
C VAL A 120 2.92 -4.88 0.79
N ARG A 121 2.12 -5.76 1.40
CA ARG A 121 0.93 -6.36 0.78
C ARG A 121 -0.29 -5.53 1.11
N ILE A 122 -0.79 -4.77 0.14
CA ILE A 122 -1.96 -3.91 0.30
C ILE A 122 -3.20 -4.68 -0.13
N LYS A 123 -4.18 -4.74 0.77
CA LYS A 123 -5.46 -5.43 0.56
C LYS A 123 -6.48 -4.49 -0.07
N SER A 124 -7.37 -5.05 -0.88
CA SER A 124 -8.45 -4.30 -1.52
C SER A 124 -9.29 -3.52 -0.49
N PRO A 125 -9.38 -2.18 -0.61
CA PRO A 125 -10.27 -1.39 0.24
C PRO A 125 -11.74 -1.68 -0.07
N VAL A 126 -12.08 -1.97 -1.34
CA VAL A 126 -13.45 -2.24 -1.78
C VAL A 126 -14.00 -3.51 -1.13
N ARG A 127 -13.26 -4.62 -1.20
CA ARG A 127 -13.69 -5.88 -0.58
C ARG A 127 -13.85 -5.75 0.94
N PHE A 128 -13.00 -4.95 1.58
CA PHE A 128 -13.10 -4.69 3.02
C PHE A 128 -14.38 -3.94 3.38
N ILE A 129 -14.67 -2.81 2.72
CA ILE A 129 -15.85 -2.01 3.04
C ILE A 129 -17.16 -2.75 2.75
N GLU A 130 -17.19 -3.57 1.69
CA GLU A 130 -18.32 -4.43 1.37
C GLU A 130 -18.58 -5.44 2.49
N SER A 131 -17.53 -6.17 2.91
CA SER A 131 -17.63 -7.17 3.98
C SER A 131 -18.01 -6.55 5.34
N GLU A 132 -17.42 -5.42 5.71
CA GLU A 132 -17.76 -4.75 6.97
C GLU A 132 -19.18 -4.20 6.97
N ASN A 133 -19.64 -3.67 5.83
CA ASN A 133 -21.00 -3.17 5.70
C ASN A 133 -22.04 -4.30 5.64
N GLU A 134 -21.71 -5.49 5.15
CA GLU A 134 -22.57 -6.68 5.28
C GLU A 134 -22.75 -7.10 6.74
N LYS A 135 -21.67 -7.07 7.53
CA LYS A 135 -21.71 -7.40 8.96
C LYS A 135 -22.47 -6.36 9.78
N ARG A 136 -22.25 -5.08 9.48
CA ARG A 136 -22.86 -3.96 10.18
C ARG A 136 -23.20 -2.86 9.18
N PRO A 137 -24.41 -2.87 8.60
CA PRO A 137 -24.83 -1.83 7.68
C PRO A 137 -24.78 -0.45 8.33
N ILE A 138 -24.17 0.51 7.64
CA ILE A 138 -24.16 1.91 8.05
C ILE A 138 -24.65 2.80 6.92
N TRP A 139 -25.25 3.93 7.29
CA TRP A 139 -25.69 4.92 6.32
C TRP A 139 -24.50 5.73 5.78
N GLY A 140 -24.62 6.19 4.54
CA GLY A 140 -23.62 7.02 3.86
C GLY A 140 -24.26 7.76 2.68
N VAL A 141 -23.46 8.58 2.01
CA VAL A 141 -23.84 9.31 0.80
C VAL A 141 -24.11 8.31 -0.35
N GLY A 142 -25.17 8.51 -1.12
CA GLY A 142 -25.64 7.54 -2.12
C GLY A 142 -24.73 7.43 -3.35
N GLU A 143 -24.00 8.50 -3.64
CA GLU A 143 -23.02 8.63 -4.72
C GLU A 143 -21.67 8.01 -4.37
N CYS A 144 -21.46 7.63 -3.11
CA CYS A 144 -20.25 6.93 -2.65
C CYS A 144 -20.42 5.42 -2.64
N MET A 145 -19.32 4.67 -2.72
CA MET A 145 -19.35 3.22 -2.53
C MET A 145 -19.88 2.85 -1.15
N LYS A 146 -20.92 2.01 -1.10
CA LYS A 146 -21.53 1.56 0.15
C LYS A 146 -20.49 0.97 1.09
N GLY A 147 -20.53 1.38 2.37
CA GLY A 147 -19.59 0.93 3.39
C GLY A 147 -18.31 1.76 3.52
N TYR A 148 -18.09 2.77 2.68
CA TYR A 148 -16.92 3.65 2.77
C TYR A 148 -16.59 4.19 4.18
N PRO A 149 -17.56 4.47 5.09
CA PRO A 149 -17.21 4.99 6.42
C PRO A 149 -16.58 3.95 7.37
N HIS A 150 -16.55 2.66 7.00
CA HIS A 150 -15.87 1.63 7.80
C HIS A 150 -14.35 1.74 7.77
N LEU A 151 -13.77 2.43 6.78
CA LEU A 151 -12.33 2.45 6.57
C LEU A 151 -11.73 3.83 6.86
N ARG A 152 -10.61 3.87 7.58
CA ARG A 152 -9.84 5.10 7.85
C ARG A 152 -8.98 5.48 6.63
N LYS A 153 -9.66 5.85 5.55
CA LYS A 153 -9.12 6.29 4.25
C LYS A 153 -9.80 7.61 3.86
N ALA A 154 -9.19 8.38 2.98
CA ALA A 154 -9.84 9.56 2.41
C ALA A 154 -11.17 9.16 1.72
N HIS A 155 -12.30 9.59 2.28
CA HIS A 155 -13.62 9.14 1.84
C HIS A 155 -13.93 9.52 0.38
N CYS A 156 -13.38 10.64 -0.12
CA CYS A 156 -13.54 11.05 -1.53
C CYS A 156 -12.96 10.06 -2.54
N MET A 157 -12.10 9.14 -2.11
CA MET A 157 -11.60 8.05 -2.94
C MET A 157 -12.65 6.98 -3.24
N PHE A 158 -13.85 7.09 -2.65
CA PHE A 158 -14.99 6.20 -2.89
C PHE A 158 -16.13 6.90 -3.61
N GLY A 159 -15.90 8.06 -4.23
CA GLY A 159 -16.96 8.98 -4.68
C GLY A 159 -17.15 10.11 -3.66
N TRP A 160 -17.90 11.15 -4.04
CA TRP A 160 -18.18 12.31 -3.18
C TRP A 160 -19.58 12.85 -3.37
#